data_AF-A0A9K3NLE9-F1
#
_entry.id   AF-A0A9K3NLE9-F1
#
_cell.length_a   1.000
_cell.length_b   1.000
_cell.length_c   1.000
_cell.angle_alpha   90.00
_cell.angle_beta   90.00
_cell.angle_gamma   90.00
#
_symmetry.space_group_name_H-M   'P 1'
#
loop_
_entity.id
_entity.type
_entity.pdbx_description
1 polymer ?
#
loop_
_entity_poly.entity_id
_entity_poly.type
_entity_poly.pdbx_seq_one_letter_code
_entity_poly.pdbx_strand_id
1 'polypeptide(L)'
;MDELKVSLCRPSQICEGVSIWEWSISALDEGDEASKWFTNYVGKPSRLVCFNEESETRHVDPNYASGFRVMFSDGYPFLVVSQESLDSLNERLQEPIPINWFRPKYVSVSTTLVHLRLGNKYKWRFFELHLTN
;
A
#
# COMPACT_ATOMS: atom_id res chain seq x y z
N MET A 1 2.11 -24.03 -12.23
CA MET A 1 0.94 -23.23 -12.60
C MET A 1 1.40 -22.28 -13.68
N ASP A 2 0.69 -22.21 -14.79
CA ASP A 2 1.11 -21.40 -15.94
C ASP A 2 0.99 -19.90 -15.63
N GLU A 3 1.74 -19.08 -16.36
CA GLU A 3 1.73 -17.62 -16.22
C GLU A 3 0.36 -17.05 -16.63
N LEU A 4 -0.21 -16.18 -15.80
CA LEU A 4 -1.44 -15.42 -16.12
C LEU A 4 -1.07 -14.16 -16.91
N LYS A 5 -1.72 -13.96 -18.05
CA LYS A 5 -1.61 -12.73 -18.84
C LYS A 5 -2.86 -11.89 -18.66
N VAL A 6 -2.71 -10.71 -18.06
CA VAL A 6 -3.82 -9.75 -17.86
C VAL A 6 -3.64 -8.59 -18.82
N SER A 7 -4.72 -8.16 -19.46
CA SER A 7 -4.70 -6.98 -20.33
C SER A 7 -4.51 -5.71 -19.51
N LEU A 8 -3.76 -4.75 -20.03
CA LEU A 8 -3.67 -3.41 -19.43
C LEU A 8 -4.83 -2.49 -19.85
N CYS A 9 -5.71 -2.95 -20.75
CA CYS A 9 -6.92 -2.23 -21.07
C CYS A 9 -7.84 -2.16 -19.86
N ARG A 10 -8.49 -1.01 -19.65
CA ARG A 10 -9.46 -0.83 -18.56
C ARG A 10 -10.54 -1.92 -18.63
N PRO A 11 -10.75 -2.70 -17.56
CA PRO A 11 -11.81 -3.69 -17.54
C PRO A 11 -13.18 -3.01 -17.61
N SER A 12 -14.13 -3.66 -18.28
CA SER A 12 -15.50 -3.14 -18.44
C SER A 12 -16.47 -3.62 -17.36
N GLN A 13 -16.12 -4.69 -16.64
CA GLN A 13 -16.94 -5.27 -15.60
C GLN A 13 -16.67 -4.58 -14.25
N ILE A 14 -17.73 -4.38 -13.48
CA ILE A 14 -17.67 -3.79 -12.13
C ILE A 14 -17.98 -4.87 -11.11
N CYS A 15 -17.14 -4.95 -10.07
CA CYS A 15 -17.35 -5.72 -8.86
C CYS A 15 -17.79 -4.78 -7.74
N GLU A 16 -19.02 -4.97 -7.26
CA GLU A 16 -19.61 -4.15 -6.20
C GLU A 16 -19.28 -4.71 -4.80
N GLY A 17 -19.29 -3.82 -3.80
CA GLY A 17 -19.16 -4.23 -2.39
C GLY A 17 -17.76 -4.72 -2.00
N VAL A 18 -16.72 -4.31 -2.73
CA VAL A 18 -15.33 -4.62 -2.37
C VAL A 18 -14.97 -3.88 -1.09
N SER A 19 -14.70 -4.63 -0.03
CA SER A 19 -14.43 -4.07 1.29
C SER A 19 -12.93 -3.92 1.56
N ILE A 20 -12.51 -2.76 2.07
CA ILE A 20 -11.14 -2.44 2.46
C ILE A 20 -11.21 -1.71 3.80
N TRP A 21 -10.80 -2.36 4.89
CA TRP A 21 -10.99 -1.81 6.24
C TRP A 21 -12.47 -1.41 6.47
N GLU A 22 -12.76 -0.18 6.88
CA GLU A 22 -14.11 0.37 7.03
C GLU A 22 -14.79 0.83 5.72
N TRP A 23 -14.11 0.72 4.58
CA TRP A 23 -14.59 1.20 3.29
C TRP A 23 -15.25 0.06 2.51
N SER A 24 -16.34 0.36 1.82
CA SER A 24 -16.97 -0.51 0.83
C SER A 24 -17.08 0.26 -0.47
N ILE A 25 -16.44 -0.22 -1.54
CA ILE A 25 -16.31 0.48 -2.82
C ILE A 25 -16.67 -0.42 -3.99
N SER A 26 -16.92 0.18 -5.15
CA SER A 26 -16.91 -0.50 -6.43
C SER A 26 -15.47 -0.65 -6.96
N ALA A 27 -15.18 -1.73 -7.69
CA ALA A 27 -13.89 -1.96 -8.34
C ALA A 27 -14.07 -2.52 -9.75
N LEU A 28 -13.07 -2.38 -10.61
CA LEU A 28 -13.07 -2.94 -11.95
C LEU A 28 -12.59 -4.40 -11.89
N ASP A 29 -13.32 -5.30 -12.52
CA ASP A 29 -13.09 -6.74 -12.45
C ASP A 29 -12.24 -7.23 -13.63
N GLU A 30 -11.11 -7.88 -13.35
CA GLU A 30 -10.20 -8.41 -14.39
C GLU A 30 -10.72 -9.70 -15.07
N GLY A 31 -11.90 -10.17 -14.68
CA GLY A 31 -12.62 -11.24 -15.34
C GLY A 31 -12.33 -12.64 -14.79
N ASP A 32 -13.04 -13.61 -15.36
CA ASP A 32 -13.10 -14.97 -14.81
C ASP A 32 -11.83 -15.79 -15.00
N GLU A 33 -11.00 -15.46 -16.00
CA GLU A 33 -9.70 -16.11 -16.17
C GLU A 33 -8.77 -15.78 -15.01
N ALA A 34 -8.63 -14.49 -14.68
CA ALA A 34 -7.87 -14.03 -13.52
C ALA A 34 -8.46 -14.60 -12.23
N SER A 35 -9.79 -14.58 -12.06
CA SER A 35 -10.44 -15.15 -10.88
C SER A 35 -10.14 -16.64 -10.69
N LYS A 36 -10.23 -17.46 -11.75
CA LYS A 36 -9.89 -18.89 -11.68
C LYS A 36 -8.43 -19.10 -11.34
N TRP A 37 -7.54 -18.32 -11.95
CA TRP A 37 -6.12 -18.41 -11.68
C TRP A 37 -5.81 -18.10 -10.21
N PHE A 38 -6.27 -16.96 -9.67
CA PHE A 38 -6.04 -16.63 -8.26
C PHE A 38 -6.74 -17.60 -7.30
N THR A 39 -7.93 -18.08 -7.64
CA THR A 39 -8.65 -19.05 -6.82
C THR A 39 -7.85 -20.35 -6.68
N ASN A 40 -7.29 -20.85 -7.78
CA ASN A 40 -6.46 -22.04 -7.79
C ASN A 40 -5.13 -21.83 -7.06
N TYR A 41 -4.52 -20.64 -7.19
CA TYR A 41 -3.24 -20.32 -6.54
C TYR A 41 -3.38 -20.13 -5.02
N VAL A 42 -4.38 -19.36 -4.59
CA VAL A 42 -4.61 -19.01 -3.17
C VAL A 42 -5.36 -20.11 -2.43
N GLY A 43 -6.11 -20.97 -3.13
CA GLY A 43 -6.91 -22.05 -2.55
C GLY A 43 -8.26 -21.61 -1.99
N LYS A 44 -8.75 -20.43 -2.35
CA LYS A 44 -10.05 -19.89 -1.95
C LYS A 44 -10.65 -19.02 -3.05
N PRO A 45 -11.99 -18.88 -3.16
CA PRO A 45 -12.62 -17.99 -4.14
C PRO A 45 -12.01 -16.59 -4.09
N SER A 46 -11.37 -16.19 -5.18
CA SER A 46 -10.58 -14.97 -5.28
C SER A 46 -10.81 -14.30 -6.63
N ARG A 47 -10.92 -12.97 -6.64
CA ARG A 47 -11.02 -12.15 -7.85
C ARG A 47 -9.91 -11.11 -7.85
N LEU A 48 -9.32 -10.86 -9.01
CA LEU A 48 -8.40 -9.74 -9.20
C LEU A 48 -9.22 -8.53 -9.63
N VAL A 49 -9.01 -7.39 -8.97
CA VAL A 49 -9.72 -6.15 -9.26
C VAL A 49 -8.77 -4.96 -9.33
N CYS A 50 -9.12 -3.98 -10.15
CA CYS A 50 -8.48 -2.68 -10.25
C CYS A 50 -9.34 -1.59 -9.61
N PHE A 51 -8.72 -0.53 -9.11
CA PHE A 51 -9.45 0.54 -8.43
C PHE A 51 -10.24 1.36 -9.44
N ASN A 52 -11.52 1.62 -9.15
CA ASN A 52 -12.35 2.42 -10.05
C ASN A 52 -12.24 3.92 -9.74
N GLU A 53 -11.21 4.58 -10.27
CA GLU A 53 -10.97 6.02 -10.04
C GLU A 53 -12.07 6.95 -10.59
N GLU A 54 -12.98 6.45 -11.43
CA GLU A 54 -14.10 7.25 -11.95
C GLU A 54 -15.24 7.38 -10.96
N SER A 55 -15.50 6.35 -10.16
CA SER A 55 -16.59 6.34 -9.18
C SER A 55 -16.12 6.50 -7.74
N GLU A 56 -14.87 6.10 -7.44
CA GLU A 56 -14.38 5.98 -6.08
C GLU A 56 -13.22 6.93 -5.78
N THR A 57 -13.18 7.42 -4.55
CA THR A 57 -12.04 8.19 -4.03
C THR A 57 -11.89 7.91 -2.54
N ARG A 58 -10.69 7.46 -2.12
CA ARG A 58 -10.37 7.29 -0.69
C ARG A 58 -9.40 8.37 -0.24
N HIS A 59 -9.91 9.34 0.53
CA HIS A 59 -9.07 10.37 1.14
C HIS A 59 -8.29 9.81 2.32
N VAL A 60 -7.07 10.31 2.48
CA VAL A 60 -6.28 10.06 3.69
C VAL A 60 -6.65 11.08 4.76
N ASP A 61 -6.29 10.81 6.02
CA ASP A 61 -6.54 11.76 7.11
C ASP A 61 -5.88 13.11 6.80
N PRO A 62 -6.66 14.20 6.67
CA PRO A 62 -6.15 15.50 6.25
C PRO A 62 -5.20 16.13 7.28
N ASN A 63 -5.21 15.69 8.54
CA ASN A 63 -4.23 16.13 9.54
C ASN A 63 -2.81 15.66 9.23
N TYR A 64 -2.68 14.62 8.40
CA TYR A 64 -1.40 14.00 8.07
C TYR A 64 -1.01 14.23 6.61
N ALA A 65 -1.96 14.21 5.68
CA ALA A 65 -1.69 14.39 4.25
C ALA A 65 -2.91 14.99 3.53
N SER A 66 -3.22 16.25 3.84
CA SER A 66 -4.30 16.99 3.21
C SER A 66 -4.18 17.02 1.67
N GLY A 67 -5.28 16.76 0.97
CA GLY A 67 -5.35 16.74 -0.49
C GLY A 67 -4.85 15.45 -1.14
N PHE A 68 -4.32 14.50 -0.39
CA PHE A 68 -3.90 13.21 -0.93
C PHE A 68 -5.04 12.18 -0.90
N ARG A 69 -4.92 11.20 -1.80
CA ARG A 69 -5.81 10.04 -1.90
C ARG A 69 -5.01 8.75 -1.97
N VAL A 70 -5.65 7.66 -1.59
CA VAL A 70 -5.14 6.29 -1.72
C VAL A 70 -6.13 5.45 -2.51
N MET A 71 -5.62 4.39 -3.13
CA MET A 71 -6.43 3.34 -3.74
C MET A 71 -6.59 2.20 -2.72
N PHE A 72 -6.12 0.99 -3.01
CA PHE A 72 -6.09 -0.13 -2.07
C PHE A 72 -4.97 -0.04 -1.01
N SER A 73 -4.17 1.03 -0.96
CA SER A 73 -3.19 1.22 0.11
C SER A 73 -3.90 1.47 1.46
N ASP A 74 -3.26 1.05 2.56
CA ASP A 74 -3.91 1.02 3.87
C ASP A 74 -4.28 2.40 4.42
N GLY A 75 -3.35 3.37 4.38
CA GLY A 75 -3.58 4.67 5.01
C GLY A 75 -2.94 5.87 4.34
N TYR A 76 -1.76 5.71 3.72
CA TYR A 76 -1.02 6.83 3.12
C TYR A 76 -0.42 6.46 1.77
N PRO A 77 -0.23 7.44 0.87
CA PRO A 77 0.30 7.19 -0.47
C PRO A 77 1.74 6.65 -0.44
N PHE A 78 2.51 6.98 0.60
CA PHE A 78 3.92 6.63 0.74
C PHE A 78 4.21 5.99 2.10
N LEU A 79 5.07 4.97 2.08
CA LEU A 79 5.68 4.38 3.26
C LEU A 79 7.19 4.44 3.07
N VAL A 80 7.87 5.14 3.97
CA VAL A 80 9.32 5.34 3.92
C VAL A 80 9.96 4.65 5.12
N VAL A 81 11.08 3.98 4.90
CA VAL A 81 11.91 3.38 5.95
C VAL A 81 13.35 3.80 5.69
N SER A 82 14.13 4.04 6.76
CA SER A 82 15.57 4.29 6.63
C SER A 82 16.35 3.00 6.90
N GLN A 83 17.50 2.84 6.25
CA GLN A 83 18.38 1.70 6.48
C GLN A 83 18.81 1.63 7.95
N GLU A 84 19.11 2.77 8.57
CA GLU A 84 19.54 2.86 9.97
C GLU A 84 18.42 2.43 10.93
N SER A 85 17.15 2.70 10.59
CA SER A 85 16.01 2.23 11.37
C SER A 85 15.86 0.72 11.32
N LEU A 86 16.13 0.11 10.16
CA LEU A 86 16.12 -1.34 9.99
C LEU A 86 17.29 -1.97 10.75
N ASP A 87 18.49 -1.41 10.62
CA ASP A 87 19.70 -1.89 11.27
C ASP A 87 19.54 -1.85 12.79
N SER A 88 19.09 -0.71 13.34
CA SER A 88 18.86 -0.56 14.79
C SER A 88 17.78 -1.50 15.33
N LEU A 89 16.80 -1.87 14.50
CA LEU A 89 15.82 -2.89 14.88
C LEU A 89 16.44 -4.28 14.87
N ASN A 90 17.20 -4.63 13.83
CA ASN A 90 17.83 -5.94 13.66
C ASN A 90 18.87 -6.23 14.75
N GLU A 91 19.57 -5.22 15.27
CA GLU A 91 20.46 -5.35 16.43
C GLU A 91 19.76 -5.87 17.70
N ARG A 92 18.44 -5.68 17.81
CA ARG A 92 17.64 -6.05 18.98
C ARG A 92 16.91 -7.38 18.81
N LEU A 93 16.92 -7.95 17.62
CA LEU A 93 16.26 -9.21 17.31
C LEU A 93 17.27 -10.37 17.40
N GLN A 94 16.78 -11.55 17.82
CA GLN A 94 17.59 -12.76 17.77
C GLN A 94 17.94 -13.15 16.33
N GLU A 95 17.00 -12.92 15.41
CA GLU A 95 17.16 -13.14 13.98
C GLU A 95 16.84 -11.85 13.22
N PRO A 96 17.75 -11.36 12.36
CA PRO A 96 17.50 -10.15 11.58
C PRO A 96 16.40 -10.40 10.55
N ILE A 97 15.58 -9.37 10.31
CA ILE A 97 14.50 -9.40 9.32
C ILE A 97 14.83 -8.54 8.10
N PRO A 98 14.39 -8.98 6.90
CA PRO A 98 14.61 -8.23 5.67
C PRO A 98 13.66 -7.04 5.52
N ILE A 99 14.09 -6.03 4.76
CA ILE A 99 13.32 -4.79 4.52
C ILE A 99 11.95 -5.03 3.87
N ASN A 100 11.79 -6.09 3.07
CA ASN A 100 10.54 -6.40 2.37
C ASN A 100 9.39 -6.76 3.31
N TRP A 101 9.65 -7.10 4.57
CA TRP A 101 8.60 -7.33 5.58
C TRP A 101 7.86 -6.03 5.95
N PHE A 102 8.52 -4.88 5.81
CA PHE A 102 7.91 -3.56 6.04
C PHE A 102 7.15 -3.04 4.82
N ARG A 103 7.30 -3.67 3.65
CA ARG A 103 6.69 -3.25 2.38
C ARG A 103 6.85 -1.74 2.08
N PRO A 104 8.05 -1.15 2.27
CA PRO A 104 8.23 0.27 2.02
C PRO A 104 8.09 0.57 0.53
N LYS A 105 7.60 1.77 0.22
CA LYS A 105 7.65 2.31 -1.15
C LYS A 105 9.02 2.92 -1.45
N TYR A 106 9.69 3.45 -0.42
CA TYR A 106 11.03 4.02 -0.52
C TYR A 106 11.90 3.64 0.67
N VAL A 107 13.18 3.39 0.40
CA VAL A 107 14.21 3.19 1.42
C VAL A 107 15.22 4.33 1.32
N SER A 108 15.42 5.05 2.42
CA SER A 108 16.49 6.06 2.51
C SER A 108 17.78 5.43 3.04
N VAL A 109 18.90 5.77 2.41
CA VAL A 109 20.26 5.30 2.77
C VAL A 109 21.20 6.43 3.21
N SER A 110 20.69 7.67 3.32
CA SER A 110 21.50 8.80 3.81
C SER A 110 20.79 9.60 4.90
N THR A 111 21.60 10.03 5.88
CA THR A 111 21.23 10.94 6.96
C THR A 111 21.11 12.37 6.46
N THR A 112 20.18 12.66 5.55
CA THR A 112 19.61 14.01 5.56
C THR A 112 18.60 14.02 6.68
N LEU A 113 18.87 14.82 7.73
CA LEU A 113 17.97 15.04 8.86
C LEU A 113 16.59 15.49 8.36
N VAL A 114 15.69 14.53 8.16
CA VAL A 114 14.26 14.82 8.08
C VAL A 114 13.84 15.16 9.50
N HIS A 115 13.56 16.43 9.75
CA HIS A 115 13.17 16.92 11.07
C HIS A 115 11.79 16.38 11.42
N LEU A 116 11.74 15.26 12.15
CA LEU A 116 10.50 14.65 12.62
C LEU A 116 9.99 15.43 13.84
N ARG A 117 9.01 16.33 13.65
CA ARG A 117 8.23 16.83 14.79
C ARG A 117 7.28 15.72 15.25
N LEU A 118 7.66 15.04 16.32
CA LEU A 118 6.83 14.03 16.98
C LEU A 118 5.78 14.75 17.86
N GLY A 119 4.52 14.69 17.45
CA GLY A 119 3.38 15.06 18.28
C GLY A 119 3.12 14.00 19.36
N ASN A 120 3.04 14.43 20.62
CA ASN A 120 2.74 13.57 21.76
C ASN A 120 1.27 13.14 21.74
N LYS A 121 0.98 11.95 21.21
CA LYS A 121 0.03 10.96 21.74
C LYS A 121 -0.06 9.79 20.77
N TYR A 122 0.51 8.67 21.19
CA TYR A 122 0.52 7.36 20.51
C TYR A 122 1.58 7.17 19.42
N LYS A 123 2.33 6.09 19.61
CA LYS A 123 3.56 5.66 18.96
C LYS A 123 3.34 5.41 17.44
N TRP A 124 4.26 5.92 16.61
CA TRP A 124 4.43 5.78 15.13
C TRP A 124 3.51 6.67 14.26
N ARG A 125 3.92 7.45 13.25
CA ARG A 125 5.18 7.98 12.69
C ARG A 125 4.72 9.03 11.64
N PHE A 126 5.24 10.26 11.68
CA PHE A 126 5.05 11.23 10.59
C PHE A 126 6.23 11.14 9.61
N PHE A 127 6.01 11.49 8.34
CA PHE A 127 7.06 11.72 7.35
C PHE A 127 6.75 13.03 6.62
N GLU A 128 7.64 14.01 6.71
CA GLU A 128 7.58 15.23 5.92
C GLU A 128 8.84 15.25 5.04
N LEU A 129 8.68 14.96 3.74
CA LEU A 129 9.80 14.89 2.80
C LEU A 129 9.98 16.26 2.15
N HIS A 130 10.92 17.06 2.65
CA HIS A 130 11.37 18.25 1.94
C HIS A 130 12.42 17.84 0.89
N LEU A 131 12.00 17.77 -0.37
CA LEU A 131 12.93 17.74 -1.50
C LEU A 131 13.40 19.17 -1.73
N THR A 132 14.65 19.47 -1.42
CA THR A 132 15.30 20.70 -1.90
C THR A 132 15.74 20.49 -3.34
N ASN A 133 15.34 21.41 -4.23
CA ASN A 133 15.85 21.50 -5.61
C ASN A 133 17.36 21.75 -5.65
#